data_AF-A0AB38A4X1-F1
#
_entry.id   AF-A0AB38A4X1-F1
#
_cell.length_a   1.000
_cell.length_b   1.000
_cell.length_c   1.000
_cell.angle_alpha   90.00
_cell.angle_beta   90.00
_cell.angle_gamma   90.00
#
_symmetry.space_group_name_H-M   'P 1'
#
loop_
_entity.id
_entity.type
_entity.pdbx_description
1 polymer ?
#
loop_
_entity_poly.entity_id
_entity_poly.type
_entity_poly.pdbx_seq_one_letter_code
_entity_poly.pdbx_strand_id
1 'polypeptide(L)'
;MQRYGDKPSQQLELPGLGTDGEQLMLRAREWVAGHPDEWGYYMQLARLESIHAPASPNYLLQALRHRYHVSIANSLASALARIALEQDYKLRFRLAKSKVDGFTEAAL
;
A
#
# COMPACT_ATOMS: atom_id res chain seq x y z
N MET A 1 -0.89 -40.01 -27.32
CA MET A 1 -0.12 -38.82 -26.93
C MET A 1 -1.09 -37.68 -26.63
N GLN A 2 -1.33 -37.32 -25.36
CA GLN A 2 -1.68 -35.94 -25.01
C GLN A 2 -1.48 -35.74 -23.49
N ARG A 3 -0.76 -34.67 -23.17
CA ARG A 3 -0.11 -34.37 -21.89
C ARG A 3 -1.09 -33.79 -20.88
N TYR A 4 -0.85 -34.16 -19.61
CA TYR A 4 -1.21 -33.40 -18.41
C TYR A 4 -0.78 -31.91 -18.52
N GLY A 5 -1.56 -31.01 -17.91
CA GLY A 5 -1.24 -29.58 -17.76
C GLY A 5 -2.45 -28.85 -17.17
N ASP A 6 -2.83 -29.18 -15.93
CA ASP A 6 -2.42 -28.52 -14.69
C ASP A 6 -3.34 -27.33 -14.36
N LYS A 7 -3.99 -27.43 -13.21
CA LYS A 7 -4.95 -26.47 -12.66
C LYS A 7 -4.25 -25.13 -12.46
N PRO A 8 -4.93 -23.96 -12.57
CA PRO A 8 -4.30 -22.68 -12.25
C PRO A 8 -3.75 -22.78 -10.84
N SER A 9 -2.42 -22.63 -10.74
CA SER A 9 -1.64 -22.84 -9.53
C SER A 9 -2.30 -22.12 -8.36
N GLN A 10 -2.95 -22.89 -7.49
CA GLN A 10 -3.18 -22.52 -6.11
C GLN A 10 -1.79 -22.56 -5.49
N GLN A 11 -1.04 -21.48 -5.71
CA GLN A 11 0.31 -21.31 -5.24
C GLN A 11 0.24 -21.35 -3.72
N LEU A 12 0.53 -22.53 -3.15
CA LEU A 12 0.71 -22.73 -1.73
C LEU A 12 1.75 -21.72 -1.24
N GLU A 13 1.28 -20.72 -0.50
CA GLU A 13 2.09 -19.69 0.13
C GLU A 13 2.82 -20.34 1.31
N LEU A 14 4.11 -20.63 1.11
CA LEU A 14 4.98 -21.18 2.15
C LEU A 14 5.32 -20.07 3.17
N PRO A 15 5.08 -20.27 4.48
CA PRO A 15 5.47 -19.31 5.51
C PRO A 15 7.00 -19.29 5.66
N GLY A 16 7.63 -18.12 5.49
CA GLY A 16 9.07 -17.90 5.73
C GLY A 16 9.90 -17.46 4.52
N LEU A 17 9.32 -17.36 3.33
CA LEU A 17 9.88 -16.63 2.18
C LEU A 17 8.92 -15.47 1.89
N GLY A 18 9.10 -14.35 2.61
CA GLY A 18 8.19 -13.22 2.68
C GLY A 18 7.48 -12.94 1.36
N THR A 19 6.16 -12.99 1.40
CA THR A 19 5.32 -12.79 0.23
C THR A 19 5.63 -11.45 -0.43
N ASP A 20 5.34 -11.31 -1.73
CA ASP A 20 5.47 -10.04 -2.47
C ASP A 20 4.81 -8.88 -1.70
N GLY A 21 3.72 -9.16 -0.96
CA GLY A 21 3.04 -8.20 -0.09
C GLY A 21 3.80 -7.83 1.18
N GLU A 22 4.44 -8.77 1.87
CA GLU A 22 5.24 -8.48 3.07
C GLU A 22 6.47 -7.61 2.73
N GLN A 23 7.16 -7.95 1.63
CA GLN A 23 8.29 -7.16 1.14
C GLN A 23 7.86 -5.74 0.71
N LEU A 24 6.67 -5.59 0.14
CA LEU A 24 6.10 -4.27 -0.19
C LEU A 24 5.79 -3.45 1.07
N MET A 25 5.23 -4.08 2.11
CA MET A 25 4.96 -3.41 3.39
C MET A 25 6.25 -3.00 4.10
N LEU A 26 7.27 -3.86 4.12
CA LEU A 26 8.58 -3.53 4.68
C LEU A 26 9.21 -2.33 3.97
N ARG A 27 9.28 -2.36 2.64
CA ARG A 27 9.81 -1.25 1.85
C ARG A 27 9.03 0.04 2.05
N ALA A 28 7.71 -0.05 2.18
CA ALA A 28 6.88 1.12 2.46
C ALA A 28 7.21 1.71 3.85
N ARG A 29 7.39 0.87 4.89
CA ARG A 29 7.79 1.31 6.23
C ARG A 29 9.19 1.95 6.23
N GLU A 30 10.16 1.33 5.56
CA GLU A 30 11.50 1.90 5.39
C GLU A 30 11.45 3.26 4.70
N TRP A 31 10.64 3.38 3.65
CA TRP A 31 10.46 4.64 2.93
C TRP A 31 9.84 5.72 3.83
N VAL A 32 8.77 5.40 4.56
CA VAL A 32 8.12 6.30 5.52
C VAL A 32 9.08 6.77 6.61
N ALA A 33 9.90 5.87 7.14
CA ALA A 33 10.89 6.21 8.16
C ALA A 33 12.01 7.11 7.62
N GLY A 34 12.41 6.93 6.35
CA GLY A 34 13.45 7.74 5.71
C GLY A 34 12.99 9.11 5.19
N HIS A 35 11.67 9.34 5.08
CA HIS A 35 11.09 10.54 4.45
C HIS A 35 9.97 11.15 5.31
N PRO A 36 10.30 11.65 6.53
CA PRO A 36 9.29 12.12 7.48
C PRO A 36 8.53 13.35 6.99
N ASP A 37 9.18 14.28 6.27
CA ASP A 37 8.54 15.49 5.74
C ASP A 37 7.54 15.17 4.62
N GLU A 38 7.95 14.32 3.69
CA GLU A 38 7.10 13.80 2.62
C GLU A 38 5.91 13.02 3.19
N TRP A 39 6.18 12.15 4.17
CA TRP A 39 5.13 11.41 4.84
C TRP A 39 4.15 12.32 5.59
N GLY A 40 4.65 13.36 6.26
CA GLY A 40 3.83 14.37 6.92
C GLY A 40 2.87 15.06 5.94
N TYR A 41 3.37 15.47 4.77
CA TYR A 41 2.54 16.02 3.70
C TYR A 41 1.51 15.00 3.19
N TYR A 42 1.92 13.74 2.97
CA TYR A 42 1.02 12.68 2.55
C TYR A 42 -0.13 12.49 3.54
N MET A 43 0.16 12.44 4.84
CA MET A 43 -0.84 12.30 5.90
C MET A 43 -1.76 13.52 5.98
N GLN A 44 -1.24 14.74 5.84
CA GLN A 44 -2.05 15.95 5.81
C GLN A 44 -3.01 15.95 4.62
N LEU A 45 -2.52 15.60 3.43
CA LEU A 45 -3.35 15.53 2.23
C LEU A 45 -4.39 14.41 2.33
N ALA A 46 -4.01 13.24 2.87
CA ALA A 46 -4.95 12.14 3.14
C ALA A 46 -6.10 12.58 4.05
N ARG A 47 -5.78 13.32 5.13
CA ARG A 47 -6.80 13.88 6.03
C ARG A 47 -7.75 14.81 5.29
N LEU A 48 -7.23 15.78 4.54
CA LEU A 48 -8.04 16.74 3.79
C LEU A 48 -8.98 16.05 2.80
N GLU A 49 -8.45 15.14 2.00
CA GLU A 49 -9.24 14.40 1.01
C GLU A 49 -10.32 13.55 1.69
N SER A 50 -9.98 12.90 2.81
CA SER A 50 -10.87 11.99 3.54
C SER A 50 -12.10 12.66 4.18
N ILE A 51 -12.12 14.00 4.31
CA ILE A 51 -13.23 14.75 4.92
C ILE A 51 -14.52 14.55 4.11
N HIS A 52 -14.42 14.69 2.79
CA HIS A 52 -15.60 14.72 1.92
C HIS A 52 -15.80 13.41 1.15
N ALA A 53 -14.71 12.73 0.79
CA ALA A 53 -14.76 11.49 0.02
C ALA A 53 -13.60 10.54 0.43
N PRO A 54 -13.69 9.24 0.17
CA PRO A 54 -12.54 8.35 0.39
C PRO A 54 -11.35 8.79 -0.47
N ALA A 55 -10.20 9.05 0.16
CA ALA A 55 -8.97 9.46 -0.49
C ALA A 55 -8.45 8.38 -1.45
N SER A 56 -7.92 8.80 -2.60
CA SER A 56 -7.33 7.91 -3.59
C SER A 56 -5.83 7.74 -3.33
N PRO A 57 -5.33 6.52 -3.03
CA PRO A 57 -3.90 6.29 -2.80
C PRO A 57 -3.01 6.73 -3.96
N ASN A 58 -3.48 6.50 -5.20
CA ASN A 58 -2.76 6.92 -6.40
C ASN A 58 -2.70 8.43 -6.53
N TYR A 59 -3.79 9.14 -6.19
CA TYR A 59 -3.80 10.60 -6.21
C TYR A 59 -2.78 11.15 -5.21
N LEU A 60 -2.81 10.67 -3.96
CA LEU A 60 -1.87 11.10 -2.93
C LEU A 60 -0.42 10.81 -3.32
N LEU A 61 -0.15 9.64 -3.91
CA LEU A 61 1.18 9.30 -4.40
C LEU A 61 1.66 10.25 -5.49
N GLN A 62 0.80 10.60 -6.46
CA GLN A 62 1.16 11.54 -7.52
C GLN A 62 1.37 12.96 -6.98
N ALA A 63 0.54 13.41 -6.04
CA ALA A 63 0.70 14.70 -5.38
C ALA A 63 2.04 14.77 -4.62
N LEU A 64 2.40 13.68 -3.93
CA LEU A 64 3.68 13.54 -3.23
C LEU A 64 4.87 13.63 -4.20
N ARG A 65 4.84 12.88 -5.31
CA ARG A 65 5.86 12.94 -6.35
C ARG A 65 5.98 14.34 -6.96
N HIS A 66 4.85 14.98 -7.23
CA HIS A 66 4.84 16.32 -7.83
C HIS A 66 5.42 17.36 -6.89
N ARG A 67 5.09 17.30 -5.59
CA ARG A 67 5.52 18.29 -4.61
C ARG A 67 7.00 18.16 -4.21
N TYR A 68 7.46 16.93 -3.98
CA TYR A 68 8.81 16.68 -3.45
C TYR A 68 9.79 16.16 -4.51
N HIS A 69 9.35 16.02 -5.76
CA HIS A 69 10.16 15.47 -6.85
C HIS A 69 10.75 14.08 -6.55
N VAL A 70 10.07 13.31 -5.69
CA VAL A 70 10.49 11.96 -5.29
C VAL A 70 10.04 10.91 -6.29
N SER A 71 10.86 9.88 -6.48
CA SER A 71 10.53 8.72 -7.33
C SER A 71 10.13 7.53 -6.45
N ILE A 72 8.83 7.40 -6.20
CA ILE A 72 8.24 6.27 -5.47
C ILE A 72 7.55 5.34 -6.46
N ALA A 73 7.57 4.02 -6.29
CA ALA A 73 6.87 3.10 -7.20
C ALA A 73 5.34 3.11 -7.00
N ASN A 74 4.56 2.97 -8.09
CA ASN A 74 3.09 2.89 -7.99
C ASN A 74 2.61 1.69 -7.14
N SER A 75 3.40 0.61 -7.10
CA SER A 75 3.11 -0.58 -6.29
C SER A 75 3.05 -0.28 -4.79
N LEU A 76 3.73 0.78 -4.32
CA LEU A 76 3.73 1.17 -2.92
C LEU A 76 2.48 1.97 -2.50
N ALA A 77 1.66 2.44 -3.44
CA ALA A 77 0.47 3.26 -3.12
C ALA A 77 -0.46 2.56 -2.12
N SER A 78 -0.75 1.27 -2.33
CA SER A 78 -1.62 0.50 -1.45
C SER A 78 -0.98 0.24 -0.07
N ALA A 79 0.33 0.01 -0.02
CA ALA A 79 1.06 -0.20 1.24
C ALA A 79 1.11 1.09 2.07
N LEU A 80 1.42 2.22 1.44
CA LEU A 80 1.42 3.54 2.10
C LEU A 80 0.05 3.90 2.65
N ALA A 81 -1.03 3.70 1.88
CA ALA A 81 -2.38 3.97 2.37
C ALA A 81 -2.75 3.13 3.62
N ARG A 82 -2.18 1.94 3.77
CA ARG A 82 -2.42 1.09 4.94
C ARG A 82 -1.60 1.49 6.14
N ILE A 83 -0.34 1.84 5.95
CA ILE A 83 0.47 2.46 7.01
C ILE A 83 -0.22 3.74 7.52
N ALA A 84 -0.83 4.53 6.62
CA ALA A 84 -1.63 5.69 7.02
C ALA A 84 -2.86 5.30 7.86
N LEU A 85 -3.59 4.24 7.47
CA LEU A 85 -4.72 3.72 8.26
C LEU A 85 -4.29 3.14 9.61
N GLU A 86 -3.13 2.48 9.69
CA GLU A 86 -2.53 1.98 10.94
C GLU A 86 -2.23 3.15 11.90
N GLN A 87 -1.76 4.29 11.38
CA GLN A 87 -1.45 5.47 12.17
C GLN A 87 -2.68 6.33 12.51
N ASP A 88 -3.69 6.37 11.63
CA ASP A 88 -4.89 7.18 11.76
C ASP A 88 -6.10 6.44 11.16
N TYR A 89 -6.76 5.63 12.00
CA TYR A 89 -7.92 4.82 11.63
C TYR A 89 -9.15 5.62 11.18
N LYS A 90 -9.14 6.96 11.39
CA LYS A 90 -10.23 7.85 10.95
C LYS A 90 -10.11 8.20 9.47
N LEU A 91 -8.96 7.95 8.85
CA LEU A 91 -8.78 8.15 7.43
C LEU A 91 -9.69 7.21 6.63
N ARG A 92 -10.19 7.73 5.52
CA ARG A 92 -11.05 6.99 4.59
C ARG A 92 -10.31 6.89 3.28
N PHE A 93 -10.03 5.67 2.82
CA PHE A 93 -9.36 5.42 1.55
C PHE A 93 -10.24 4.62 0.59
N ARG A 94 -10.17 4.94 -0.70
CA ARG A 94 -10.68 4.07 -1.77
C ARG A 94 -9.63 3.00 -2.08
N LEU A 95 -9.55 1.99 -1.22
CA LEU A 95 -8.71 0.81 -1.46
C LEU A 95 -9.45 -0.13 -2.41
N ALA A 96 -8.85 -0.44 -3.56
CA ALA A 96 -9.27 -1.57 -4.37
C ALA A 96 -8.71 -2.86 -3.76
N LYS A 97 -9.38 -4.01 -3.99
CA LYS A 97 -8.84 -5.33 -3.67
C LYS A 97 -7.45 -5.46 -4.33
N SER A 98 -6.40 -5.50 -3.52
CA SER A 98 -5.00 -5.50 -3.97
C SER A 98 -4.25 -6.66 -3.30
N LYS A 99 -3.20 -7.18 -3.94
CA LYS A 99 -2.42 -8.35 -3.45
C LYS A 99 -1.88 -8.21 -2.03
N VAL A 100 -1.75 -6.98 -1.56
CA VAL A 100 -1.30 -6.68 -0.21
C VAL A 100 -2.38 -6.99 0.86
N ASP A 101 -3.67 -7.15 0.51
CA ASP A 101 -4.81 -7.28 1.48
C ASP A 101 -4.66 -8.45 2.47
N GLY A 102 -3.94 -9.50 2.09
CA GLY A 102 -3.60 -10.61 2.99
C GLY A 102 -2.50 -10.32 4.02
N PHE A 103 -1.83 -9.17 3.97
CA PHE A 103 -0.67 -8.81 4.82
C PHE A 103 -0.89 -7.55 5.66
N THR A 104 -2.15 -7.15 5.86
CA THR A 104 -2.48 -5.99 6.68
C THR A 104 -3.03 -6.49 8.01
N GLU A 105 -2.34 -6.21 9.10
CA GLU A 105 -2.83 -6.40 10.47
C GLU A 105 -3.89 -5.33 10.83
N ALA A 106 -4.86 -5.08 9.93
CA ALA A 106 -6.03 -4.32 10.30
C ALA A 106 -6.94 -5.25 11.09
N ALA A 107 -6.81 -5.18 12.41
CA ALA A 107 -7.72 -5.78 13.37
C ALA A 107 -9.17 -5.41 12.99
N LEU A 108 -9.97 -6.45 12.73
CA LEU A 108 -11.42 -6.38 12.71
C LEU A 108 -11.96 -5.97 14.08
#